data_AF-A0A3M2M4E7-F1
#
_entry.id   AF-A0A3M2M4E7-F1
#
_cell.length_a   1.000
_cell.length_b   1.000
_cell.length_c   1.000
_cell.angle_alpha   90.00
_cell.angle_beta   90.00
_cell.angle_gamma   90.00
#
_symmetry.space_group_name_H-M   'P 1'
#
loop_
_entity.id
_entity.type
_entity.pdbx_description
1 polymer ?
#
loop_
_entity_poly.entity_id
_entity_poly.type
_entity_poly.pdbx_seq_one_letter_code
_entity_poly.pdbx_strand_id
1 'polypeptide(L)'
;MSASPDTAPSSSDHAVQRIATVTDALRTYEHGVFGDGPSAVPGEPAYVQTLMSSLICDLEHFASANGVDFMAAAVAGHETYADEIAAARRYAVGDAVQLRHSPHRRGIISGTDDAHADHPSYLVKVPGLPYVHHEHAVALEPIGPFPPVKGMFRVAVTVDQAEAELIDAWAHLHLGSAAPAWTQTYDRALKALTAWSGCTSHELLTNLRPQIDKRIQQLRAATPQPEHPARLASHDRTATSAAPMTSTPRTPRRDNT
;
A
#
# COMPACT_ATOMS: atom_id res chain seq x y z
N MET A 1 8.24 -51.42 -4.34
CA MET A 1 8.97 -50.44 -5.16
C MET A 1 7.99 -49.32 -5.47
N SER A 2 7.97 -48.28 -4.64
CA SER A 2 7.11 -47.11 -4.83
C SER A 2 7.90 -46.10 -5.64
N ALA A 3 7.42 -45.79 -6.85
CA ALA A 3 7.98 -44.72 -7.65
C ALA A 3 7.52 -43.38 -7.06
N SER A 4 8.48 -42.55 -6.66
CA SER A 4 8.24 -41.14 -6.33
C SER A 4 7.82 -40.39 -7.60
N PRO A 5 6.79 -39.54 -7.56
CA PRO A 5 6.47 -38.69 -8.69
C PRO A 5 7.50 -37.55 -8.77
N ASP A 6 8.33 -37.58 -9.82
CA ASP A 6 9.11 -36.43 -10.27
C ASP A 6 8.14 -35.27 -10.52
N THR A 7 8.15 -34.31 -9.60
CA THR A 7 7.38 -33.09 -9.73
C THR A 7 8.22 -32.16 -10.60
N ALA A 8 7.94 -32.13 -11.90
CA ALA A 8 8.57 -31.18 -12.80
C ALA A 8 8.34 -29.75 -12.28
N PRO A 9 9.37 -28.89 -12.22
CA PRO A 9 9.21 -27.51 -11.79
C PRO A 9 8.16 -26.82 -12.67
N SER A 10 7.22 -26.14 -12.02
CA SER A 10 6.16 -25.42 -12.71
C SER A 10 6.77 -24.33 -13.59
N SER A 11 6.18 -24.07 -14.77
CA SER A 11 6.59 -22.96 -15.65
C SER A 11 6.61 -21.61 -14.93
N SER A 12 5.87 -21.46 -13.82
CA SER A 12 5.88 -20.28 -12.96
C SER A 12 7.20 -20.12 -12.20
N ASP A 13 7.75 -21.21 -11.66
CA ASP A 13 8.98 -21.21 -10.87
C ASP A 13 10.19 -20.77 -11.72
N HIS A 14 10.23 -21.19 -12.98
CA HIS A 14 11.26 -20.77 -13.94
C HIS A 14 11.20 -19.27 -14.25
N ALA A 15 10.00 -18.70 -14.38
CA ALA A 15 9.85 -17.29 -14.68
C ALA A 15 10.19 -16.40 -13.47
N VAL A 16 9.82 -16.82 -12.26
CA VAL A 16 10.20 -16.15 -11.01
C VAL A 16 11.72 -16.19 -10.82
N GLN A 17 12.35 -17.35 -11.04
CA GLN A 17 13.80 -17.50 -10.96
C GLN A 17 14.53 -16.64 -12.01
N ARG A 18 14.00 -16.57 -13.25
CA ARG A 18 14.54 -15.69 -14.31
C ARG A 18 14.51 -14.22 -13.87
N ILE A 19 13.36 -13.73 -13.39
CA ILE A 19 13.20 -12.33 -12.98
C ILE A 19 14.09 -11.99 -11.77
N ALA A 20 14.16 -12.87 -10.77
CA ALA A 20 15.05 -12.69 -9.63
C ALA A 20 16.53 -12.62 -10.04
N THR A 21 16.94 -13.51 -10.95
CA THR A 21 18.31 -13.53 -11.49
C THR A 21 18.63 -12.26 -12.28
N VAL A 22 17.71 -11.81 -13.14
CA VAL A 22 17.86 -10.57 -13.92
C VAL A 22 17.91 -9.35 -13.00
N THR A 23 17.07 -9.29 -11.97
CA THR A 23 17.04 -8.19 -11.00
C THR A 23 18.36 -8.11 -10.22
N ASP A 24 18.92 -9.25 -9.81
CA ASP A 24 20.19 -9.31 -9.09
C ASP A 24 21.39 -8.93 -9.99
N ALA A 25 21.36 -9.39 -11.25
CA ALA A 25 22.35 -9.00 -12.26
C ALA A 25 22.31 -7.50 -12.55
N LEU A 26 21.11 -6.91 -12.68
CA LEU A 26 20.92 -5.47 -12.87
C LEU A 26 21.45 -4.66 -11.69
N ARG A 27 21.19 -5.10 -10.46
CA ARG A 27 21.72 -4.43 -9.24
C ARG A 27 23.24 -4.48 -9.20
N THR A 28 23.82 -5.63 -9.56
CA THR A 28 25.29 -5.79 -9.64
C THR A 28 25.89 -4.88 -10.71
N TYR A 29 25.23 -4.79 -11.87
CA TYR A 29 25.63 -3.92 -12.97
C TYR A 29 25.54 -2.43 -12.59
N GLU A 30 24.44 -2.00 -12.00
CA GLU A 30 24.23 -0.64 -11.49
C GLU A 30 25.36 -0.23 -10.55
N HIS A 31 25.70 -1.09 -9.60
CA HIS A 31 26.79 -0.86 -8.66
C HIS A 31 28.15 -0.76 -9.34
N GLY A 32 28.39 -1.57 -10.37
CA GLY A 32 29.63 -1.53 -11.17
C GLY A 32 29.78 -0.28 -12.03
N VAL A 33 28.67 0.25 -12.57
CA VAL A 33 28.67 1.42 -13.47
C VAL A 33 28.65 2.74 -12.70
N PHE A 34 27.89 2.84 -11.61
CA PHE A 34 27.65 4.09 -10.89
C PHE A 34 28.31 4.17 -9.51
N GLY A 35 28.89 3.08 -8.99
CA GLY A 35 29.58 3.02 -7.69
C GLY A 35 28.64 3.13 -6.47
N ASP A 36 29.19 3.58 -5.33
CA ASP A 36 28.49 3.78 -4.05
C ASP A 36 27.72 5.13 -3.95
N GLY A 37 27.61 5.88 -5.05
CA GLY A 37 26.91 7.17 -5.06
C GLY A 37 25.43 7.01 -4.69
N PRO A 38 24.77 8.05 -4.13
CA PRO A 38 23.36 7.95 -3.79
C PRO A 38 22.56 7.61 -5.06
N SER A 39 22.16 6.34 -5.15
CA SER A 39 21.32 5.82 -6.23
C SER A 39 20.12 6.75 -6.34
N ALA A 40 19.98 7.38 -7.51
CA ALA A 40 18.83 8.24 -7.79
C ALA A 40 17.57 7.42 -7.48
N VAL A 41 16.56 8.06 -6.89
CA VAL A 41 15.37 7.40 -6.35
C VAL A 41 14.91 6.27 -7.27
N PRO A 42 14.86 5.00 -6.80
CA PRO A 42 14.38 3.89 -7.61
C PRO A 42 13.04 4.25 -8.24
N GLY A 43 12.99 4.31 -9.58
CA GLY A 43 11.80 4.70 -10.33
C GLY A 43 11.81 6.09 -10.97
N GLU A 44 12.87 6.90 -10.84
CA GLU A 44 12.98 8.12 -11.67
C GLU A 44 13.17 7.76 -13.16
N PRO A 45 12.30 8.24 -14.08
CA PRO A 45 12.35 7.83 -15.49
C PRO A 45 13.70 8.12 -16.17
N ALA A 46 14.31 9.27 -15.85
CA ALA A 46 15.60 9.66 -16.41
C ALA A 46 16.74 8.75 -15.95
N TYR A 47 16.68 8.29 -14.70
CA TYR A 47 17.65 7.36 -14.14
C TYR A 47 17.53 6.00 -14.83
N VAL A 48 16.32 5.45 -14.88
CA VAL A 48 16.03 4.16 -15.53
C VAL A 48 16.44 4.21 -17.00
N GLN A 49 16.15 5.29 -17.71
CA GLN A 49 16.53 5.46 -19.11
C GLN A 49 18.05 5.49 -19.31
N THR A 50 18.79 6.15 -18.42
CA THR A 50 20.26 6.21 -18.46
C THR A 50 20.88 4.83 -18.20
N LEU A 51 20.40 4.13 -17.15
CA LEU A 51 20.84 2.77 -16.81
C LEU A 51 20.57 1.80 -17.97
N MET A 52 19.37 1.84 -18.54
CA MET A 52 19.00 1.02 -19.69
C MET A 52 19.86 1.30 -20.93
N SER A 53 20.17 2.57 -21.19
CA SER A 53 21.03 2.96 -22.33
C SER A 53 22.46 2.44 -22.16
N SER A 54 23.01 2.52 -20.94
CA SER A 54 24.33 1.96 -20.62
C SER A 54 24.34 0.45 -20.82
N LEU A 55 23.33 -0.24 -20.29
CA LEU A 55 23.22 -1.69 -20.42
C LEU A 55 23.10 -2.14 -21.88
N ILE A 56 22.30 -1.43 -22.69
CA ILE A 56 22.16 -1.70 -24.12
C ILE A 56 23.51 -1.55 -24.84
N CYS A 57 24.27 -0.49 -24.53
CA CYS A 57 25.61 -0.27 -25.09
C CYS A 57 26.56 -1.42 -24.75
N ASP A 58 26.58 -1.87 -23.50
CA ASP A 58 27.44 -2.97 -23.08
C ASP A 58 27.01 -4.32 -23.67
N LEU A 59 25.71 -4.55 -23.82
CA LEU A 59 25.18 -5.74 -24.50
C LEU A 59 25.55 -5.74 -25.99
N GLU A 60 25.56 -4.58 -26.65
CA GLU A 60 26.00 -4.44 -28.04
C GLU A 60 27.50 -4.75 -28.18
N HIS A 61 28.34 -4.22 -27.29
CA HIS A 61 29.76 -4.56 -27.24
C HIS A 61 29.98 -6.06 -27.00
N PHE A 62 29.24 -6.67 -26.08
CA PHE A 62 29.31 -8.10 -25.80
C PHE A 62 28.90 -8.94 -27.01
N ALA A 63 27.80 -8.58 -27.66
CA ALA A 63 27.31 -9.27 -28.86
C ALA A 63 28.34 -9.22 -29.99
N SER A 64 28.91 -8.04 -30.25
CA SER A 64 29.97 -7.83 -31.24
C SER A 64 31.20 -8.70 -30.95
N ALA A 65 31.65 -8.75 -29.69
CA ALA A 65 32.80 -9.57 -29.28
C ALA A 65 32.58 -11.08 -29.45
N ASN A 66 31.31 -11.53 -29.45
CA ASN A 66 30.94 -12.95 -29.57
C ASN A 66 30.35 -13.30 -30.95
N GLY A 67 30.36 -12.38 -31.92
CA GLY A 67 29.82 -12.60 -33.26
C GLY A 67 28.31 -12.80 -33.29
N VAL A 68 27.58 -12.26 -32.30
CA VAL A 68 26.12 -12.27 -32.25
C VAL A 68 25.59 -10.99 -32.89
N ASP A 69 24.57 -11.10 -33.74
CA ASP A 69 23.84 -9.94 -34.27
C ASP A 69 22.94 -9.37 -33.16
N PHE A 70 23.37 -8.25 -32.59
CA PHE A 70 22.65 -7.56 -31.52
C PHE A 70 21.22 -7.17 -31.93
N MET A 71 21.04 -6.66 -33.16
CA MET A 71 19.73 -6.19 -33.61
C MET A 71 18.77 -7.37 -33.80
N ALA A 72 19.23 -8.48 -34.39
CA ALA A 72 18.43 -9.68 -34.52
C ALA A 72 18.04 -10.27 -33.16
N ALA A 73 18.97 -10.31 -32.20
CA ALA A 73 18.72 -10.77 -30.84
C ALA A 73 17.73 -9.85 -30.08
N ALA A 74 17.85 -8.54 -30.25
CA ALA A 74 16.95 -7.55 -29.65
C ALA A 74 15.52 -7.69 -30.20
N VAL A 75 15.35 -7.89 -31.52
CA VAL A 75 14.05 -8.14 -32.14
C VAL A 75 13.43 -9.43 -31.62
N ALA A 76 14.18 -10.54 -31.61
CA ALA A 76 13.68 -11.81 -31.07
C ALA A 76 13.31 -11.72 -29.58
N GLY A 77 14.08 -10.96 -28.80
CA GLY A 77 13.76 -10.66 -27.40
C GLY A 77 12.46 -9.86 -27.25
N HIS A 78 12.24 -8.87 -28.13
CA HIS A 78 10.99 -8.10 -28.15
C HIS A 78 9.78 -8.95 -28.53
N GLU A 79 9.90 -9.82 -29.55
CA GLU A 79 8.84 -10.77 -29.94
C GLU A 79 8.51 -11.72 -28.79
N THR A 80 9.52 -12.28 -28.12
CA THR A 80 9.33 -13.14 -26.93
C THR A 80 8.61 -12.40 -25.82
N TYR A 81 8.97 -11.14 -25.56
CA TYR A 81 8.29 -10.30 -24.57
C TYR A 81 6.83 -10.01 -24.94
N ALA A 82 6.56 -9.72 -26.21
CA ALA A 82 5.21 -9.51 -26.72
C ALA A 82 4.34 -10.78 -26.57
N ASP A 83 4.90 -11.95 -26.85
CA ASP A 83 4.24 -13.25 -26.63
C ASP A 83 3.98 -13.52 -25.14
N GLU A 84 4.97 -13.23 -24.27
CA GLU A 84 4.81 -13.34 -22.82
C GLU A 84 3.70 -12.41 -22.29
N ILE A 85 3.55 -11.20 -22.85
CA ILE A 85 2.44 -10.29 -22.52
C ILE A 85 1.11 -10.79 -23.08
N ALA A 86 1.07 -11.24 -24.33
CA ALA A 86 -0.14 -11.75 -24.96
C ALA A 86 -0.68 -12.99 -24.23
N ALA A 87 0.23 -13.82 -23.70
CA ALA A 87 -0.09 -14.97 -22.87
C ALA A 87 -0.36 -14.61 -21.40
N ALA A 88 -0.10 -13.37 -20.97
CA ALA A 88 -0.23 -12.98 -19.58
C ALA A 88 -1.69 -13.01 -19.12
N ARG A 89 -1.90 -13.56 -17.93
CA ARG A 89 -3.22 -13.64 -17.31
C ARG A 89 -3.76 -12.23 -17.04
N ARG A 90 -5.04 -12.02 -17.32
CA ARG A 90 -5.76 -10.83 -16.87
C ARG A 90 -6.20 -11.00 -15.43
N TYR A 91 -5.93 -9.99 -14.60
CA TYR A 91 -6.32 -9.96 -13.20
C TYR A 91 -7.57 -9.11 -13.00
N ALA A 92 -8.39 -9.47 -12.01
CA ALA A 92 -9.53 -8.68 -11.57
C ALA A 92 -9.20 -7.94 -10.26
N VAL A 93 -9.90 -6.82 -10.01
CA VAL A 93 -9.85 -6.15 -8.71
C VAL A 93 -10.29 -7.13 -7.62
N GLY A 94 -9.49 -7.23 -6.55
CA GLY A 94 -9.67 -8.19 -5.48
C GLY A 94 -8.84 -9.47 -5.63
N ASP A 95 -8.24 -9.72 -6.79
CA ASP A 95 -7.35 -10.87 -6.95
C ASP A 95 -6.11 -10.74 -6.06
N ALA A 96 -5.74 -11.85 -5.43
CA ALA A 96 -4.52 -11.97 -4.67
C ALA A 96 -3.34 -12.28 -5.60
N VAL A 97 -2.29 -11.47 -5.50
CA VAL A 97 -1.09 -11.60 -6.33
C VAL A 97 0.20 -11.51 -5.51
N GLN A 98 1.24 -12.11 -6.04
CA GLN A 98 2.61 -12.04 -5.55
C GLN A 98 3.46 -11.30 -6.58
N LEU A 99 4.33 -10.41 -6.10
CA LEU A 99 5.23 -9.64 -6.97
C LEU A 99 6.42 -10.50 -7.37
N ARG A 100 6.66 -10.71 -8.67
CA ARG A 100 7.75 -11.60 -9.12
C ARG A 100 9.15 -11.04 -8.82
N HIS A 101 9.33 -9.72 -8.88
CA HIS A 101 10.58 -9.06 -8.54
C HIS A 101 10.81 -9.00 -7.01
N SER A 102 9.77 -9.26 -6.21
CA SER A 102 9.82 -9.30 -4.75
C SER A 102 8.97 -10.47 -4.23
N PRO A 103 9.45 -11.72 -4.37
CA PRO A 103 8.63 -12.90 -4.13
C PRO A 103 8.18 -13.05 -2.67
N HIS A 104 8.78 -12.31 -1.74
CA HIS A 104 8.30 -12.26 -0.36
C HIS A 104 7.08 -11.33 -0.19
N ARG A 105 6.76 -10.46 -1.17
CA ARG A 105 5.67 -9.50 -1.11
C ARG A 105 4.44 -10.01 -1.82
N ARG A 106 3.30 -9.93 -1.14
CA ARG A 106 1.98 -10.26 -1.68
C ARG A 106 1.02 -9.10 -1.46
N GLY A 107 0.13 -8.90 -2.42
CA GLY A 107 -0.83 -7.82 -2.42
C GLY A 107 -2.13 -8.20 -3.10
N ILE A 108 -3.03 -7.24 -3.16
CA ILE A 108 -4.32 -7.36 -3.83
C ILE A 108 -4.38 -6.34 -4.96
N ILE A 109 -4.95 -6.75 -6.10
CA ILE A 109 -5.26 -5.82 -7.18
C ILE A 109 -6.34 -4.85 -6.69
N SER A 110 -6.00 -3.57 -6.55
CA SER A 110 -6.92 -2.50 -6.17
C SER A 110 -7.54 -1.78 -7.38
N GLY A 111 -6.94 -1.92 -8.56
CA GLY A 111 -7.41 -1.27 -9.79
C GLY A 111 -6.58 -1.66 -11.02
N THR A 112 -7.00 -1.15 -12.16
CA THR A 112 -6.28 -1.21 -13.44
C THR A 112 -6.05 0.21 -13.94
N ASP A 113 -4.87 0.45 -14.48
CA ASP A 113 -4.52 1.68 -15.19
C ASP A 113 -4.30 1.32 -16.66
N ASP A 114 -5.30 1.69 -17.46
CA ASP A 114 -5.41 1.42 -18.90
C ASP A 114 -4.79 2.56 -19.74
N ALA A 115 -3.91 3.39 -19.18
CA ALA A 115 -3.22 4.44 -19.93
C ALA A 115 -2.55 3.92 -21.22
N HIS A 116 -2.20 2.63 -21.26
CA HIS A 116 -1.66 1.93 -22.42
C HIS A 116 -2.59 0.75 -22.75
N ALA A 117 -3.51 0.94 -23.69
CA ALA A 117 -4.59 -0.01 -23.99
C ALA A 117 -4.12 -1.43 -24.32
N ASP A 118 -2.92 -1.58 -24.88
CA ASP A 118 -2.35 -2.87 -25.24
C ASP A 118 -1.69 -3.59 -24.05
N HIS A 119 -1.30 -2.83 -23.01
CA HIS A 119 -0.51 -3.30 -21.88
C HIS A 119 -1.02 -2.69 -20.56
N PRO A 120 -2.21 -3.11 -20.08
CA PRO A 120 -2.77 -2.57 -18.85
C PRO A 120 -1.80 -2.82 -17.69
N SER A 121 -1.56 -1.78 -16.91
CA SER A 121 -0.86 -1.90 -15.64
C SER A 121 -1.87 -2.10 -14.53
N TYR A 122 -1.50 -2.88 -13.53
CA TYR A 122 -2.35 -3.23 -12.40
C TYR A 122 -1.84 -2.50 -11.17
N LEU A 123 -2.78 -1.93 -10.43
CA LEU A 123 -2.53 -1.29 -9.16
C LEU A 123 -2.54 -2.37 -8.07
N VAL A 124 -1.41 -2.64 -7.45
CA VAL A 124 -1.27 -3.66 -6.41
C VAL A 124 -1.08 -3.02 -5.06
N LYS A 125 -2.03 -3.23 -4.16
CA LYS A 125 -1.94 -2.82 -2.75
C LYS A 125 -1.29 -3.93 -1.93
N VAL A 126 -0.10 -3.67 -1.41
CA VAL A 126 0.59 -4.57 -0.47
C VAL A 126 0.24 -4.13 0.96
N PRO A 127 -0.19 -5.07 1.84
CA PRO A 127 -0.61 -4.72 3.18
C PRO A 127 0.51 -4.07 3.99
N GLY A 128 0.17 -2.96 4.65
CA GLY A 128 1.12 -2.17 5.40
C GLY A 128 2.27 -1.58 4.57
N LEU A 129 2.11 -1.38 3.26
CA LEU A 129 2.92 -0.42 2.50
C LEU A 129 2.09 0.85 2.22
N PRO A 130 2.69 2.05 2.28
CA PRO A 130 1.95 3.29 2.10
C PRO A 130 1.68 3.66 0.64
N TYR A 131 2.29 2.95 -0.31
CA TYR A 131 2.18 3.18 -1.74
C TYR A 131 1.55 1.98 -2.47
N VAL A 132 1.01 2.26 -3.64
CA VAL A 132 0.44 1.27 -4.56
C VAL A 132 1.48 0.96 -5.62
N HIS A 133 1.73 -0.33 -5.86
CA HIS A 133 2.63 -0.74 -6.94
C HIS A 133 1.91 -0.70 -8.28
N HIS A 134 2.60 -0.23 -9.31
CA HIS A 134 2.12 -0.28 -10.69
C HIS A 134 2.86 -1.41 -11.41
N GLU A 135 2.15 -2.50 -11.70
CA GLU A 135 2.77 -3.74 -12.18
C GLU A 135 2.07 -4.24 -13.43
N HIS A 136 2.84 -4.71 -14.41
CA HIS A 136 2.26 -5.41 -15.55
C HIS A 136 1.92 -6.86 -15.17
N ALA A 137 0.98 -7.47 -15.89
CA ALA A 137 0.56 -8.86 -15.63
C ALA A 137 1.74 -9.85 -15.56
N VAL A 138 2.77 -9.65 -16.38
CA VAL A 138 3.98 -10.50 -16.41
C VAL A 138 4.83 -10.40 -15.14
N ALA A 139 4.71 -9.32 -14.36
CA ALA A 139 5.39 -9.10 -13.10
C ALA A 139 4.60 -9.65 -11.90
N LEU A 140 3.41 -10.23 -12.15
CA LEU A 140 2.51 -10.74 -11.14
C LEU A 140 2.41 -12.26 -11.22
N GLU A 141 2.16 -12.88 -10.08
CA GLU A 141 1.86 -14.30 -9.97
C GLU A 141 0.60 -14.48 -9.12
N PRO A 142 -0.40 -15.26 -9.58
CA PRO A 142 -1.60 -15.49 -8.78
C PRO A 142 -1.24 -16.29 -7.51
N ILE A 143 -1.80 -15.89 -6.38
CA ILE A 143 -1.64 -16.61 -5.11
C ILE A 143 -3.00 -16.95 -4.50
N GLY A 144 -3.01 -17.88 -3.54
CA GLY A 144 -4.19 -18.20 -2.75
C GLY A 144 -4.76 -16.98 -2.01
N PRO A 145 -6.08 -16.97 -1.76
CA PRO A 145 -6.76 -15.87 -1.10
C PRO A 145 -6.25 -15.67 0.34
N PHE A 146 -6.55 -14.50 0.90
CA PHE A 146 -6.23 -14.19 2.29
C PHE A 146 -6.96 -15.16 3.25
N PRO A 147 -6.28 -15.75 4.24
CA PRO A 147 -6.91 -16.66 5.18
C PRO A 147 -7.91 -15.93 6.08
N PRO A 148 -9.07 -16.53 6.40
CA PRO A 148 -10.06 -15.89 7.26
C PRO A 148 -9.52 -15.68 8.68
N VAL A 149 -9.68 -14.46 9.21
CA VAL A 149 -9.22 -14.07 10.55
C VAL A 149 -10.41 -13.72 11.43
N LYS A 150 -10.51 -14.37 12.59
CA LYS A 150 -11.55 -14.05 13.57
C LYS A 150 -11.25 -12.73 14.26
N GLY A 151 -11.96 -11.67 13.86
CA GLY A 151 -11.94 -10.35 14.48
C GLY A 151 -12.91 -10.24 15.67
N MET A 152 -13.10 -9.01 16.15
CA MET A 152 -13.92 -8.74 17.34
C MET A 152 -15.41 -8.80 17.02
N PHE A 153 -15.82 -8.21 15.90
CA PHE A 153 -17.24 -8.14 15.49
C PHE A 153 -17.58 -9.07 14.34
N ARG A 154 -16.58 -9.40 13.50
CA ARG A 154 -16.76 -10.18 12.28
C ARG A 154 -15.51 -10.99 11.97
N VAL A 155 -15.67 -11.98 11.09
CA VAL A 155 -14.53 -12.67 10.47
C VAL A 155 -14.07 -11.82 9.29
N ALA A 156 -12.81 -11.38 9.32
CA ALA A 156 -12.18 -10.71 8.20
C ALA A 156 -11.76 -11.77 7.16
N VAL A 157 -12.37 -11.72 5.97
CA VAL A 157 -12.09 -12.63 4.86
C VAL A 157 -11.22 -11.99 3.78
N THR A 158 -11.00 -10.68 3.86
CA THR A 158 -10.12 -9.93 2.97
C THR A 158 -9.02 -9.25 3.77
N VAL A 159 -7.92 -8.93 3.08
CA VAL A 159 -6.82 -8.14 3.63
C VAL A 159 -7.32 -6.80 4.17
N ASP A 160 -8.12 -6.05 3.40
CA ASP A 160 -8.59 -4.72 3.81
C ASP A 160 -9.42 -4.79 5.10
N GLN A 161 -10.24 -5.85 5.24
CA GLN A 161 -10.97 -6.09 6.49
C GLN A 161 -10.02 -6.41 7.64
N ALA A 162 -8.99 -7.23 7.42
CA ALA A 162 -8.02 -7.57 8.46
C ALA A 162 -7.16 -6.38 8.88
N GLU A 163 -6.76 -5.52 7.93
CA GLU A 163 -6.09 -4.24 8.23
C GLU A 163 -6.98 -3.33 9.05
N ALA A 164 -8.26 -3.18 8.67
CA ALA A 164 -9.21 -2.38 9.42
C ALA A 164 -9.40 -2.90 10.87
N GLU A 165 -9.54 -4.22 11.05
CA GLU A 165 -9.64 -4.83 12.38
C GLU A 165 -8.35 -4.63 13.20
N LEU A 166 -7.17 -4.68 12.57
CA LEU A 166 -5.89 -4.38 13.22
C LEU A 166 -5.82 -2.92 13.69
N ILE A 167 -6.20 -1.98 12.81
CA ILE A 167 -6.23 -0.54 13.10
C ILE A 167 -7.20 -0.25 14.24
N ASP A 168 -8.41 -0.82 14.21
CA ASP A 168 -9.42 -0.66 15.25
C ASP A 168 -8.94 -1.24 16.59
N ALA A 169 -8.41 -2.46 16.59
CA ALA A 169 -7.89 -3.10 17.79
C ALA A 169 -6.75 -2.30 18.42
N TRP A 170 -5.81 -1.82 17.60
CA TRP A 170 -4.73 -0.96 18.08
C TRP A 170 -5.27 0.32 18.71
N ALA A 171 -6.21 1.00 18.04
CA ALA A 171 -6.74 2.28 18.51
C ALA A 171 -7.44 2.12 19.87
N HIS A 172 -8.20 1.05 20.07
CA HIS A 172 -8.83 0.75 21.37
C HIS A 172 -7.84 0.41 22.47
N LEU A 173 -6.82 -0.40 22.18
CA LEU A 173 -5.75 -0.70 23.14
C LEU A 173 -4.99 0.57 23.54
N HIS A 174 -4.72 1.46 22.58
CA HIS A 174 -4.03 2.73 22.83
C HIS A 174 -4.87 3.71 23.68
N LEU A 175 -6.19 3.64 23.59
CA LEU A 175 -7.11 4.42 24.44
C LEU A 175 -7.33 3.79 25.83
N GLY A 176 -6.60 2.73 26.18
CA GLY A 176 -6.67 2.09 27.48
C GLY A 176 -7.82 1.11 27.63
N SER A 177 -8.45 0.65 26.54
CA SER A 177 -9.43 -0.43 26.61
C SER A 177 -8.74 -1.74 27.01
N ALA A 178 -9.03 -2.23 28.21
CA ALA A 178 -8.44 -3.47 28.74
C ALA A 178 -9.18 -4.75 28.30
N ALA A 179 -10.06 -4.67 27.30
CA ALA A 179 -10.85 -5.84 26.88
C ALA A 179 -9.93 -6.91 26.24
N PRO A 180 -9.88 -8.15 26.78
CA PRO A 180 -9.02 -9.21 26.23
C PRO A 180 -9.31 -9.54 24.76
N ALA A 181 -10.53 -9.27 24.30
CA ALA A 181 -10.95 -9.44 22.93
C ALA A 181 -10.17 -8.53 21.95
N TRP A 182 -9.78 -7.32 22.37
CA TRP A 182 -8.99 -6.40 21.54
C TRP A 182 -7.56 -6.90 21.36
N THR A 183 -6.90 -7.32 22.44
CA THR A 183 -5.55 -7.92 22.36
C THR A 183 -5.55 -9.15 21.46
N GLN A 184 -6.54 -10.03 21.61
CA GLN A 184 -6.63 -11.23 20.79
C GLN A 184 -6.89 -10.92 19.30
N THR A 185 -7.72 -9.91 19.01
CA THR A 185 -7.98 -9.46 17.64
C THR A 185 -6.72 -8.87 17.02
N TYR A 186 -6.01 -8.01 17.76
CA TYR A 186 -4.74 -7.43 17.38
C TYR A 186 -3.70 -8.50 17.01
N ASP A 187 -3.46 -9.47 17.90
CA ASP A 187 -2.44 -10.52 17.67
C ASP A 187 -2.78 -11.39 16.45
N ARG A 188 -4.05 -11.77 16.29
CA ARG A 188 -4.51 -12.59 15.16
C ARG A 188 -4.38 -11.85 13.83
N ALA A 189 -4.86 -10.61 13.77
CA ALA A 189 -4.81 -9.80 12.56
C ALA A 189 -3.36 -9.49 12.18
N LEU A 190 -2.52 -9.09 13.14
CA LEU A 190 -1.10 -8.82 12.90
C LEU A 190 -0.37 -10.06 12.39
N LYS A 191 -0.58 -11.22 13.03
CA LYS A 191 0.05 -12.47 12.61
C LYS A 191 -0.40 -12.91 11.21
N ALA A 192 -1.70 -12.81 10.92
CA ALA A 192 -2.22 -13.19 9.61
C ALA A 192 -1.74 -12.27 8.50
N LEU A 193 -1.75 -10.95 8.74
CA LEU A 193 -1.26 -9.96 7.78
C LEU A 193 0.23 -10.14 7.50
N THR A 194 1.06 -10.25 8.53
CA THR A 194 2.52 -10.43 8.35
C THR A 194 2.86 -11.76 7.68
N ALA A 195 2.21 -12.85 8.06
CA ALA A 195 2.43 -14.15 7.42
C ALA A 195 1.95 -14.19 5.96
N TRP A 196 0.85 -13.50 5.65
CA TRP A 196 0.31 -13.45 4.30
C TRP A 196 1.07 -12.49 3.41
N SER A 197 1.31 -11.24 3.82
CA SER A 197 1.95 -10.21 2.98
C SER A 197 3.47 -10.35 2.87
N GLY A 198 4.09 -11.07 3.82
CA GLY A 198 5.54 -11.17 4.00
C GLY A 198 6.19 -9.88 4.50
N CYS A 199 5.40 -8.89 4.93
CA CYS A 199 5.91 -7.73 5.67
C CYS A 199 6.26 -8.12 7.11
N THR A 200 7.27 -7.45 7.68
CA THR A 200 7.55 -7.61 9.11
C THR A 200 6.49 -6.90 9.95
N SER A 201 6.27 -7.34 11.20
CA SER A 201 5.37 -6.62 12.12
C SER A 201 5.79 -5.17 12.29
N HIS A 202 7.09 -4.90 12.37
CA HIS A 202 7.60 -3.53 12.51
C HIS A 202 7.23 -2.66 11.31
N GLU A 203 7.51 -3.14 10.10
CA GLU A 203 7.21 -2.43 8.86
C GLU A 203 5.70 -2.15 8.72
N LEU A 204 4.88 -3.18 8.92
CA LEU A 204 3.42 -3.07 8.84
C LEU A 204 2.89 -1.99 9.81
N LEU A 205 3.34 -2.01 11.06
CA LEU A 205 2.86 -1.08 12.09
C LEU A 205 3.40 0.34 11.92
N THR A 206 4.63 0.49 11.46
CA THR A 206 5.22 1.80 11.12
C THR A 206 4.41 2.46 10.00
N ASN A 207 4.08 1.70 8.95
CA ASN A 207 3.38 2.23 7.79
C ASN A 207 1.87 2.43 8.03
N LEU A 208 1.24 1.63 8.90
CA LEU A 208 -0.15 1.83 9.31
C LEU A 208 -0.32 2.95 10.35
N ARG A 209 0.78 3.47 10.91
CA ARG A 209 0.74 4.46 11.99
C ARG A 209 -0.13 5.69 11.69
N PRO A 210 -0.07 6.33 10.50
CA PRO A 210 -0.92 7.49 10.21
C PRO A 210 -2.42 7.15 10.25
N GLN A 211 -2.79 5.94 9.82
CA GLN A 211 -4.19 5.47 9.83
C GLN A 211 -4.65 5.16 11.27
N ILE A 212 -3.78 4.57 12.08
CA ILE A 212 -4.00 4.32 13.50
C ILE A 212 -4.21 5.65 14.25
N ASP A 213 -3.34 6.63 14.04
CA ASP A 213 -3.44 7.94 14.70
C ASP A 213 -4.74 8.66 14.30
N LYS A 214 -5.11 8.62 13.01
CA LYS A 214 -6.39 9.14 12.52
C LYS A 214 -7.58 8.44 13.20
N ARG A 215 -7.50 7.12 13.38
CA ARG A 215 -8.57 6.35 14.02
C ARG A 215 -8.69 6.68 15.52
N ILE A 216 -7.56 6.82 16.22
CA ILE A 216 -7.53 7.26 17.63
C ILE A 216 -8.21 8.63 17.77
N GLN A 217 -7.92 9.59 16.88
CA GLN A 217 -8.56 10.90 16.89
C GLN A 217 -10.09 10.81 16.70
N GLN A 218 -10.54 9.98 15.77
CA GLN A 218 -11.98 9.75 15.54
C GLN A 218 -12.69 9.17 16.78
N LEU A 219 -12.09 8.17 17.43
CA LEU A 219 -12.66 7.55 18.63
C LEU A 219 -12.69 8.51 19.83
N ARG A 220 -11.68 9.37 19.97
CA ARG A 220 -11.68 10.44 20.99
C ARG A 220 -12.79 11.45 20.74
N ALA A 221 -12.98 11.88 19.50
CA ALA A 221 -14.03 12.83 19.13
C ALA A 221 -15.45 12.25 19.32
N ALA A 222 -15.61 10.94 19.14
CA ALA A 222 -16.88 10.24 19.34
C ALA A 222 -17.25 9.99 20.81
N THR A 223 -16.28 10.08 21.72
CA THR A 223 -16.54 9.94 23.17
C THR A 223 -17.14 11.25 23.67
N PRO A 224 -18.41 11.29 24.13
CA PRO A 224 -19.00 12.51 24.65
C PRO A 224 -18.13 13.01 25.81
N GLN A 225 -17.58 14.22 25.69
CA GLN A 225 -17.00 14.84 26.87
C GLN A 225 -18.12 14.96 27.90
N PRO A 226 -17.93 14.48 29.15
CA PRO A 226 -18.90 14.77 30.19
C PRO A 226 -18.98 16.28 30.30
N GLU A 227 -20.12 16.85 29.88
CA GLU A 227 -20.40 18.25 30.15
C GLU A 227 -20.30 18.39 31.67
N HIS A 228 -19.24 19.06 32.12
CA HIS A 228 -19.05 19.29 33.54
C HIS A 228 -20.33 19.95 34.07
N PRO A 229 -21.07 19.33 35.01
CA PRO A 229 -22.31 19.91 35.52
C PRO A 229 -22.10 21.31 36.13
N ALA A 230 -20.86 21.65 36.49
CA ALA A 230 -20.45 22.98 36.91
C ALA A 230 -20.60 24.08 35.83
N ARG A 231 -20.47 23.75 34.52
CA ARG A 231 -20.66 24.72 33.43
C ARG A 231 -22.14 25.04 33.18
N LEU A 232 -23.03 24.06 33.34
CA LEU A 232 -24.47 24.28 33.25
C LEU A 232 -24.98 25.11 34.45
N ALA A 233 -24.45 24.88 35.65
CA ALA A 233 -24.81 25.68 36.84
C ALA A 233 -24.33 27.14 36.78
N SER A 234 -23.32 27.47 35.98
CA SER A 234 -22.84 28.85 35.81
C SER A 234 -23.65 29.69 34.82
N HIS A 235 -24.45 29.07 33.94
CA HIS A 235 -25.25 29.80 32.95
C HIS A 235 -26.62 30.26 33.47
N ASP A 236 -27.10 29.70 34.57
CA ASP A 236 -28.41 30.07 35.13
C ASP A 236 -28.36 31.29 36.08
N ARG A 237 -27.15 31.78 36.41
CA ARG A 237 -26.98 32.82 37.45
C ARG A 237 -26.87 34.26 36.93
N THR A 238 -26.87 34.48 35.61
CA THR A 238 -26.73 35.83 35.02
C THR A 238 -28.03 36.40 34.43
N ALA A 239 -29.15 35.68 34.47
CA ALA A 239 -30.39 36.12 33.83
C ALA A 239 -31.40 36.86 34.73
N THR A 240 -31.07 37.17 36.00
CA THR A 240 -32.00 37.89 36.90
C THR A 240 -31.32 39.05 37.62
N SER A 241 -30.94 40.12 36.92
CA SER A 241 -30.89 41.49 37.49
C SER A 241 -30.57 42.51 36.41
N ALA A 242 -31.61 43.03 35.74
CA ALA A 242 -31.61 44.38 35.16
C ALA A 242 -33.02 44.68 34.63
N ALA A 243 -33.93 45.05 35.54
CA ALA A 243 -35.12 45.78 35.13
C ALA A 243 -34.71 47.23 34.78
N PRO A 244 -35.12 47.77 33.62
CA PRO A 244 -34.68 49.07 33.14
C PRO A 244 -35.46 50.22 33.81
N MET A 245 -34.74 51.16 34.41
CA MET A 245 -35.30 52.47 34.76
C MET A 245 -35.26 53.39 33.55
N THR A 246 -36.42 53.58 32.95
CA THR A 246 -36.77 54.67 32.04
C THR A 246 -36.48 56.04 32.66
N SER A 247 -35.53 56.78 32.07
CA SER A 247 -35.44 58.22 32.24
C SER A 247 -35.39 58.89 30.86
N THR A 248 -36.47 59.58 30.55
CA THR A 248 -36.72 60.29 29.30
C THR A 248 -36.04 61.66 29.33
N PRO A 249 -35.15 62.02 28.39
CA PRO A 249 -34.73 63.40 28.19
C PRO A 249 -35.43 64.01 26.97
N ARG A 250 -36.25 65.00 27.30
CA ARG A 250 -36.94 65.99 26.47
C ARG A 250 -35.99 66.69 25.47
N THR A 251 -36.23 66.55 24.18
CA THR A 251 -35.52 67.33 23.13
C THR A 251 -36.36 68.54 22.70
N PRO A 252 -35.77 69.75 22.61
CA PRO A 252 -36.49 70.98 22.33
C PRO A 252 -36.79 71.19 20.85
N ARG A 253 -37.97 71.78 20.63
CA ARG A 253 -38.53 72.38 19.42
C ARG A 253 -37.74 73.61 18.98
N ARG A 254 -37.40 73.69 17.69
CA ARG A 254 -37.30 74.92 16.85
C ARG A 254 -36.97 74.49 15.42
N ASP A 255 -37.90 74.68 14.48
CA ASP A 255 -38.07 75.88 13.64
C ASP A 255 -36.88 76.06 12.68
N ASN A 256 -37.06 75.86 11.38
CA ASN A 256 -37.50 76.92 10.47
C ASN A 256 -37.27 76.53 9.00
N THR A 257 -38.30 76.83 8.20
CA THR A 257 -38.30 77.35 6.80
C THR A 257 -37.28 76.83 5.80
#